data_AF-A0A7J0H489-F1
#
_entry.id   AF-A0A7J0H489-F1
#
_cell.length_a   1.000
_cell.length_b   1.000
_cell.length_c   1.000
_cell.angle_alpha   90.00
_cell.angle_beta   90.00
_cell.angle_gamma   90.00
#
_symmetry.space_group_name_H-M   'P 1'
#
loop_
_entity.id
_entity.type
_entity.pdbx_description
1 polymer ?
#
loop_
_entity_poly.entity_id
_entity_poly.type
_entity_poly.pdbx_seq_one_letter_code
_entity_poly.pdbx_strand_id
1 'polypeptide(L)'
;MRALLKLKKKSANFDPKTAASWEDGELVPFLFLVKAFDAIDKELGRIVITDIVCNMLRTVIATTPDDLLPVVYLLENKIAPAHEGVGLGIGDASIIKALVACGAKESQIKSKYQVFLQFQ
;
A
#
# COMPACT_ATOMS: atom_id res chain seq x y z
N MET A 1 -6.43 -16.06 -1.63
CA MET A 1 -7.54 -15.10 -1.86
C MET A 1 -8.42 -14.82 -0.61
N ARG A 2 -8.53 -15.69 0.39
CA ARG A 2 -9.46 -15.52 1.54
C ARG A 2 -9.10 -14.47 2.61
N ALA A 3 -7.85 -14.00 2.70
CA ALA A 3 -7.42 -13.09 3.77
C ALA A 3 -7.98 -11.65 3.62
N LEU A 4 -8.17 -11.18 2.38
CA LEU A 4 -8.50 -9.77 2.09
C LEU A 4 -9.96 -9.38 2.34
N LEU A 5 -10.89 -10.33 2.14
CA LEU A 5 -12.32 -10.15 2.50
C LEU A 5 -12.51 -9.83 3.98
N LYS A 6 -11.51 -10.13 4.82
CA LYS A 6 -11.58 -9.91 6.26
C LYS A 6 -11.28 -8.45 6.64
N LEU A 7 -10.50 -7.72 5.84
CA LEU A 7 -10.14 -6.34 6.18
C LEU A 7 -11.34 -5.38 6.11
N LYS A 8 -12.34 -5.67 5.27
CA LYS A 8 -13.59 -4.88 5.21
C LYS A 8 -14.54 -5.14 6.38
N LYS A 9 -14.24 -6.09 7.27
CA LYS A 9 -15.10 -6.35 8.43
C LYS A 9 -15.10 -5.16 9.36
N LYS A 10 -16.22 -4.92 10.03
CA LYS A 10 -16.28 -3.95 11.13
C LYS A 10 -15.18 -4.28 12.15
N SER A 11 -14.37 -3.28 12.49
CA SER A 11 -13.21 -3.41 13.37
C SER A 11 -13.51 -4.10 14.71
N ALA A 12 -14.69 -3.86 15.30
CA ALA A 12 -15.11 -4.51 16.54
C ALA A 12 -15.15 -6.06 16.47
N ASN A 13 -15.41 -6.62 15.29
CA ASN A 13 -15.59 -8.06 15.07
C ASN A 13 -14.44 -8.66 14.25
N PHE A 14 -13.33 -7.95 14.15
CA PHE A 14 -12.16 -8.35 13.37
C PHE A 14 -11.10 -8.99 14.26
N ASP A 15 -10.65 -10.18 13.88
CA ASP A 15 -9.50 -10.86 14.47
C ASP A 15 -8.25 -10.59 13.61
N PRO A 16 -7.27 -9.81 14.13
CA PRO A 16 -6.05 -9.45 13.42
C PRO A 16 -5.26 -10.61 12.84
N LYS A 17 -5.12 -11.72 13.59
CA LYS A 17 -4.29 -12.85 13.16
C LYS A 17 -4.86 -13.54 11.91
N THR A 18 -6.16 -13.40 11.67
CA THR A 18 -6.82 -14.08 10.56
C THR A 18 -6.55 -13.45 9.19
N ALA A 19 -6.08 -12.20 9.15
CA ALA A 19 -5.76 -11.49 7.91
C ALA A 19 -4.29 -11.64 7.50
N ALA A 20 -3.42 -12.05 8.42
CA ALA A 20 -2.03 -12.33 8.12
C ALA A 20 -1.89 -13.56 7.22
N SER A 21 -0.92 -13.51 6.32
CA SER A 21 -0.49 -14.62 5.48
C SER A 21 1.00 -14.95 5.66
N TRP A 22 1.55 -14.50 6.79
CA TRP A 22 2.93 -14.66 7.24
C TRP A 22 2.89 -15.04 8.73
N GLU A 23 3.99 -15.56 9.26
CA GLU A 23 4.10 -15.95 10.66
C GLU A 23 4.46 -14.77 11.57
N ASP A 24 4.17 -14.90 12.87
CA ASP A 24 4.49 -13.86 13.86
C ASP A 24 6.02 -13.57 13.85
N GLY A 25 6.38 -12.30 13.77
CA GLY A 25 7.77 -11.83 13.69
C GLY A 25 8.40 -11.86 12.30
N GLU A 26 7.75 -12.44 11.28
CA GLU A 26 8.22 -12.29 9.89
C GLU A 26 7.89 -10.90 9.33
N LEU A 27 8.71 -10.44 8.38
CA LEU A 27 8.49 -9.16 7.71
C LEU A 27 7.12 -9.11 7.06
N VAL A 28 6.40 -8.00 7.25
CA VAL A 28 5.09 -7.77 6.65
C VAL A 28 5.24 -7.78 5.12
N PRO A 29 4.59 -8.71 4.40
CA PRO A 29 4.72 -8.78 2.95
C PRO A 29 4.17 -7.52 2.29
N PHE A 30 4.96 -6.87 1.42
CA PHE A 30 4.50 -5.69 0.67
C PHE A 30 3.19 -5.95 -0.11
N LEU A 31 3.00 -7.18 -0.59
CA LEU A 31 1.77 -7.61 -1.25
C LEU A 31 0.53 -7.45 -0.38
N PHE A 32 0.63 -7.62 0.95
CA PHE A 32 -0.48 -7.38 1.88
C PHE A 32 -0.91 -5.91 1.85
N LEU A 33 0.06 -4.99 1.88
CA LEU A 33 -0.18 -3.54 1.81
C LEU A 33 -0.81 -3.14 0.47
N VAL A 34 -0.24 -3.59 -0.65
CA VAL A 34 -0.76 -3.31 -2.00
C VAL A 34 -2.23 -3.72 -2.13
N LYS A 35 -2.59 -4.87 -1.55
CA LYS A 35 -3.97 -5.37 -1.57
C LYS A 35 -4.91 -4.57 -0.67
N ALA A 36 -4.42 -4.08 0.47
CA ALA A 36 -5.20 -3.17 1.31
C ALA A 36 -5.41 -1.82 0.60
N PHE A 37 -4.39 -1.28 -0.07
CA PHE A 37 -4.49 -0.05 -0.85
C PHE A 37 -5.46 -0.20 -2.02
N ASP A 38 -5.40 -1.31 -2.75
CA ASP A 38 -6.37 -1.63 -3.81
C ASP A 38 -7.81 -1.74 -3.28
N ALA A 39 -7.98 -2.28 -2.07
CA ALA A 39 -9.30 -2.35 -1.42
C ALA A 39 -9.82 -0.97 -0.97
N ILE A 40 -8.92 -0.05 -0.59
CA ILE A 40 -9.24 1.33 -0.23
C ILE A 40 -9.63 2.12 -1.49
N ASP A 41 -8.84 2.01 -2.57
CA ASP A 41 -9.06 2.71 -3.84
C ASP A 41 -10.42 2.37 -4.46
N LYS A 42 -10.86 1.11 -4.30
CA LYS A 42 -12.17 0.62 -4.79
C LYS A 42 -13.34 0.89 -3.85
N GLU A 43 -13.12 1.52 -2.70
CA GLU A 43 -14.15 1.75 -1.70
C GLU A 43 -14.60 3.22 -1.68
N LEU A 44 -15.91 3.44 -1.63
CA LEU A 44 -16.48 4.79 -1.61
C LEU A 44 -16.88 5.23 -0.20
N GLY A 45 -17.13 4.26 0.70
CA GLY A 45 -17.55 4.54 2.07
C GLY A 45 -16.38 4.84 3.00
N ARG A 46 -16.27 6.08 3.49
CA ARG A 46 -15.21 6.49 4.45
C ARG A 46 -15.15 5.61 5.71
N ILE A 47 -16.29 5.14 6.21
CA ILE A 47 -16.34 4.23 7.38
C ILE A 47 -15.67 2.90 7.04
N VAL A 48 -15.97 2.34 5.86
CA VAL A 48 -15.38 1.07 5.42
C VAL A 48 -13.88 1.23 5.14
N ILE A 49 -13.46 2.33 4.52
CA ILE A 49 -12.04 2.67 4.36
C ILE A 49 -11.34 2.71 5.73
N THR A 50 -11.97 3.37 6.72
CA THR A 50 -11.43 3.43 8.09
C THR A 50 -11.31 2.04 8.70
N ASP A 51 -12.32 1.17 8.54
CA ASP A 51 -12.26 -0.22 9.00
C ASP A 51 -11.12 -1.00 8.32
N ILE A 52 -10.93 -0.84 7.00
CA ILE A 52 -9.83 -1.49 6.25
C ILE A 52 -8.47 -1.05 6.81
N VAL A 53 -8.23 0.25 6.95
CA VAL A 53 -6.97 0.79 7.46
C VAL A 53 -6.73 0.33 8.90
N CYS A 54 -7.73 0.45 9.77
CA CYS A 54 -7.65 0.01 11.17
C CYS A 54 -7.33 -1.49 11.26
N ASN A 55 -8.00 -2.32 10.49
CA ASN A 55 -7.79 -3.77 10.50
C ASN A 55 -6.41 -4.15 9.95
N MET A 56 -5.94 -3.46 8.90
CA MET A 56 -4.60 -3.64 8.37
C MET A 56 -3.54 -3.31 9.43
N LEU A 57 -3.62 -2.14 10.06
CA LEU A 57 -2.69 -1.72 11.11
C LEU A 57 -2.72 -2.64 12.32
N ARG A 58 -3.92 -3.06 12.76
CA ARG A 58 -4.06 -4.03 13.87
C ARG A 58 -3.47 -5.39 13.55
N THR A 59 -3.54 -5.82 12.29
CA THR A 59 -2.88 -7.05 11.83
C THR A 59 -1.37 -6.93 12.00
N VAL A 60 -0.77 -5.84 11.51
CA VAL A 60 0.67 -5.58 11.66
C VAL A 60 1.08 -5.50 13.13
N ILE A 61 0.35 -4.77 13.97
CA ILE A 61 0.62 -4.68 15.42
C ILE A 61 0.59 -6.05 16.09
N ALA A 62 -0.35 -6.92 15.70
CA ALA A 62 -0.54 -8.23 16.32
C ALA A 62 0.48 -9.28 15.89
N THR A 63 1.10 -9.14 14.70
CA THR A 63 2.04 -10.13 14.15
C THR A 63 3.49 -9.63 14.16
N THR A 64 3.74 -8.41 13.68
CA THR A 64 5.08 -7.84 13.47
C THR A 64 5.08 -6.35 13.82
N PRO A 65 5.02 -5.99 15.12
CA PRO A 65 4.87 -4.59 15.55
C PRO A 65 6.02 -3.67 15.13
N ASP A 66 7.23 -4.21 14.94
CA ASP A 66 8.40 -3.45 14.49
C ASP A 66 8.22 -2.86 13.07
N ASP A 67 7.38 -3.49 12.24
CA ASP A 67 7.06 -3.01 10.89
C ASP A 67 5.94 -1.97 10.87
N LEU A 68 5.35 -1.62 12.01
CA LEU A 68 4.24 -0.66 12.05
C LEU A 68 4.64 0.72 11.51
N LEU A 69 5.79 1.24 11.95
CA LEU A 69 6.27 2.56 11.54
C LEU A 69 6.50 2.66 10.02
N PRO A 70 7.27 1.74 9.38
CA PRO A 70 7.42 1.79 7.92
C PRO A 70 6.10 1.60 7.18
N VAL A 71 5.17 0.78 7.69
CA VAL A 71 3.82 0.65 7.11
C VAL A 71 3.05 1.97 7.14
N VAL A 72 3.12 2.72 8.25
CA VAL A 72 2.48 4.04 8.37
C VAL A 72 3.09 5.05 7.40
N TYR A 73 4.42 5.03 7.21
CA TYR A 73 5.03 5.89 6.20
C TYR A 73 4.56 5.55 4.78
N LEU A 74 4.49 4.27 4.43
CA LEU A 74 3.98 3.86 3.12
C LEU A 74 2.51 4.23 2.90
N LEU A 75 1.66 4.16 3.94
CA LEU A 75 0.28 4.63 3.91
C LEU A 75 0.17 6.14 3.60
N GLU A 76 1.10 6.94 4.10
CA GLU A 76 1.18 8.37 3.80
C GLU A 76 1.95 8.68 2.50
N ASN A 77 2.38 7.66 1.76
CA ASN A 77 3.27 7.79 0.59
C ASN A 77 4.56 8.57 0.93
N LYS A 78 5.11 8.32 2.12
CA LYS A 78 6.37 8.88 2.63
C LYS A 78 7.37 7.76 2.87
N ILE A 79 8.65 8.13 2.90
CA ILE A 79 9.76 7.21 3.22
C ILE A 79 10.49 7.61 4.51
N ALA A 80 10.16 8.78 5.07
CA ALA A 80 10.81 9.38 6.22
C ALA A 80 9.86 10.41 6.90
N PRO A 81 10.14 10.80 8.16
CA PRO A 81 9.47 11.92 8.80
C PRO A 81 9.57 13.23 8.00
N ALA A 82 8.52 14.04 8.01
CA ALA A 82 8.48 15.29 7.26
C ALA A 82 9.57 16.31 7.66
N HIS A 83 10.05 16.28 8.90
CA HIS A 83 11.05 17.21 9.40
C HIS A 83 12.49 16.86 8.99
N GLU A 84 12.74 15.65 8.49
CA GLU A 84 14.07 15.25 8.00
C GLU A 84 14.34 15.76 6.58
N GLY A 85 13.30 16.17 5.84
CA GLY A 85 13.44 16.67 4.46
C GLY A 85 13.93 15.61 3.47
N VAL A 86 13.87 14.33 3.83
CA VAL A 86 14.35 13.21 3.01
C VAL A 86 13.32 12.88 1.94
N GLY A 87 13.68 13.12 0.68
CA GLY A 87 12.93 12.69 -0.50
C GLY A 87 13.63 11.52 -1.20
N LEU A 88 12.85 10.72 -1.95
CA LEU A 88 13.40 9.57 -2.67
C LEU A 88 14.31 9.98 -3.84
N GLY A 89 14.18 11.21 -4.34
CA GLY A 89 14.95 11.70 -5.50
C GLY A 89 14.54 11.05 -6.83
N ILE A 90 13.41 10.34 -6.86
CA ILE A 90 12.87 9.67 -8.06
C ILE A 90 11.71 10.50 -8.59
N GLY A 91 11.84 10.95 -9.84
CA GLY A 91 10.74 11.53 -10.61
C GLY A 91 10.38 10.68 -11.82
N ASP A 92 9.37 11.12 -12.56
CA ASP A 92 8.77 10.41 -13.70
C ASP A 92 9.80 9.94 -14.73
N ALA A 93 10.83 10.75 -15.02
CA ALA A 93 11.88 10.39 -15.96
C ALA A 93 12.67 9.14 -15.50
N SER A 94 12.93 9.01 -14.21
CA SER A 94 13.62 7.83 -13.64
C SER A 94 12.74 6.60 -13.71
N ILE A 95 11.43 6.75 -13.46
CA ILE A 95 10.45 5.66 -13.53
C ILE A 95 10.30 5.16 -14.98
N ILE A 96 10.15 6.09 -15.94
CA ILE A 96 10.04 5.75 -17.38
C ILE A 96 11.29 4.98 -17.83
N LYS A 97 12.50 5.45 -17.46
CA LYS A 97 13.75 4.77 -17.81
C LYS A 97 13.83 3.37 -17.20
N ALA A 98 13.41 3.18 -15.95
CA ALA A 98 13.37 1.86 -15.33
C ALA A 98 12.42 0.90 -16.07
N LEU A 99 11.23 1.37 -16.46
CA LEU A 99 10.28 0.58 -17.24
C LEU A 99 10.83 0.20 -18.62
N VAL A 100 11.55 1.12 -19.28
CA VAL A 100 12.23 0.83 -20.56
C VAL A 100 13.31 -0.24 -20.37
N ALA A 101 14.09 -0.17 -19.29
CA ALA A 101 15.09 -1.18 -18.96
C ALA A 101 14.46 -2.57 -18.71
N CYS A 102 13.21 -2.62 -18.25
CA CYS A 102 12.43 -3.87 -18.09
C CYS A 102 11.78 -4.37 -19.40
N GLY A 103 12.05 -3.74 -20.55
CA GLY A 103 11.60 -4.20 -21.87
C GLY A 103 10.36 -3.50 -22.43
N ALA A 104 9.84 -2.46 -21.76
CA ALA A 104 8.75 -1.65 -22.30
C ALA A 104 9.23 -0.60 -23.31
N LYS A 105 8.40 -0.26 -24.30
CA LYS A 105 8.71 0.79 -25.28
C LYS A 105 8.39 2.17 -24.70
N GLU A 106 9.35 3.09 -24.76
CA GLU A 106 9.22 4.44 -24.21
C GLU A 106 8.00 5.21 -24.77
N SER A 107 7.73 5.09 -26.07
CA SER A 107 6.58 5.73 -26.71
C SER A 107 5.24 5.24 -26.16
N GLN A 108 5.13 3.94 -25.84
CA GLN A 108 3.93 3.37 -25.23
C GLN A 108 3.76 3.81 -23.77
N ILE A 109 4.86 3.88 -23.00
CA ILE A 109 4.83 4.35 -21.61
C ILE A 109 4.34 5.79 -21.56
N LYS A 110 4.93 6.69 -22.35
CA LYS A 110 4.55 8.11 -22.38
C LYS A 110 3.08 8.31 -22.79
N SER A 111 2.62 7.57 -23.80
CA SER A 111 1.21 7.64 -24.23
C SER A 111 0.26 7.21 -23.12
N LYS A 112 0.53 6.09 -22.43
CA LYS A 112 -0.31 5.64 -21.30
C LYS A 112 -0.28 6.59 -20.12
N TYR A 113 0.89 7.15 -19.80
CA TYR A 113 1.07 8.09 -18.70
C TYR A 113 0.30 9.40 -18.94
N GLN A 114 0.37 9.94 -20.16
CA GLN A 114 -0.35 11.16 -20.53
C GLN A 114 -1.88 11.00 -20.41
N VAL A 115 -2.40 9.83 -20.77
CA VAL A 115 -3.82 9.50 -20.63
C VAL A 115 -4.20 9.45 -19.14
N PHE A 116 -3.37 8.85 -18.29
CA PHE A 116 -3.63 8.79 -16.85
C PHE A 116 -3.70 10.18 -16.19
N LEU A 117 -2.79 11.08 -16.56
CA LEU A 117 -2.79 12.47 -16.06
C LEU A 117 -4.03 13.29 -16.47
N GLN A 118 -4.78 12.87 -17.49
CA GLN A 118 -6.03 13.54 -17.89
C GLN A 118 -7.24 13.12 -17.04
N PHE A 119 -7.10 12.06 -16.23
CA PHE A 119 -8.18 11.52 -15.39
C PHE A 119 -7.97 11.76 -13.88
N GLN A 120 -6.90 12.48 -13.50
CA GLN A 120 -6.71 13.02 -12.16
C GLN A 120 -7.07 14.50 -12.14
#